data_AF-A0A0C9V457-F1
#
_entry.id   AF-A0A0C9V457-F1
#
_cell.length_a   1.000
_cell.length_b   1.000
_cell.length_c   1.000
_cell.angle_alpha   90.00
_cell.angle_beta   90.00
_cell.angle_gamma   90.00
#
_symmetry.space_group_name_H-M   'P 1'
#
loop_
_entity.id
_entity.type
_entity.pdbx_description
1 polymer ?
#
loop_
_entity_poly.entity_id
_entity_poly.type
_entity_poly.pdbx_seq_one_letter_code
_entity_poly.pdbx_strand_id
1 'polypeptide(L)'
;SWVLLDMAARCMADVVIANPVDGPSTIVHLVHPKPVSLSSIIQIVSDELSVPTVPYEQWLRTLEGIGKSPSGHDESFSESQAVIDVPALQLLNFYERVGSIARSESNGKNVGEAFGLPCLSISHALSLSPTLSANDVRMLGETM
;
A
#
# COMPACT_ATOMS: atom_id res chain seq x y z
N SER A 1 -1.23 -2.81 -4.71
CA SER A 1 -0.26 -2.95 -5.81
C SER A 1 0.83 -1.91 -5.67
N TRP A 2 2.07 -2.23 -6.03
CA TRP A 2 3.20 -1.28 -6.04
C TRP A 2 3.64 -1.03 -7.47
N VAL A 3 3.54 0.22 -7.93
CA VAL A 3 3.97 0.63 -9.28
C VAL A 3 5.18 1.53 -9.12
N LEU A 4 6.28 1.20 -9.80
CA LEU A 4 7.48 2.04 -9.78
C LEU A 4 7.20 3.38 -10.48
N LEU A 5 7.79 4.46 -9.97
CA LEU A 5 7.51 5.81 -10.46
C LEU A 5 7.81 5.98 -11.96
N ASP A 6 8.91 5.40 -12.43
CA ASP A 6 9.30 5.45 -13.83
C ASP A 6 8.32 4.68 -14.73
N MET A 7 7.83 3.53 -14.26
CA MET A 7 6.80 2.75 -14.94
C MET A 7 5.46 3.50 -15.00
N ALA A 8 5.05 4.12 -13.89
CA ALA A 8 3.86 4.95 -13.83
C ALA A 8 3.93 6.10 -14.85
N ALA A 9 5.04 6.83 -14.86
CA ALA A 9 5.26 7.96 -15.76
C ALA A 9 5.24 7.54 -17.24
N ARG A 10 5.93 6.44 -17.59
CA ARG A 10 5.92 5.90 -18.95
C ARG A 10 4.54 5.41 -19.38
N CYS A 11 3.81 4.72 -18.50
CA CYS A 11 2.44 4.33 -18.78
C CYS A 11 1.53 5.54 -19.05
N MET A 12 1.68 6.62 -18.29
CA MET A 12 0.92 7.84 -18.54
C MET A 12 1.23 8.43 -19.92
N ALA A 13 2.51 8.46 -20.31
CA ALA A 13 2.91 8.90 -21.65
C ALA A 13 2.31 8.02 -22.75
N ASP A 14 2.36 6.69 -22.59
CA ASP A 14 1.79 5.74 -23.54
C ASP A 14 0.29 5.98 -23.74
N VAL A 15 -0.47 6.15 -22.65
CA VAL A 15 -1.91 6.42 -22.69
C VAL A 15 -2.23 7.75 -23.39
N VAL A 16 -1.45 8.80 -23.11
CA VAL A 16 -1.63 10.10 -23.76
C VAL A 16 -1.32 10.04 -25.25
N ILE A 17 -0.24 9.35 -25.64
CA ILE A 17 0.17 9.18 -27.04
C ILE A 17 -0.85 8.34 -27.82
N ALA A 18 -1.38 7.28 -27.21
CA ALA A 18 -2.40 6.44 -27.82
C ALA A 18 -3.68 7.22 -28.17
N ASN A 19 -3.89 8.38 -27.52
CA ASN A 19 -4.97 9.34 -27.78
C ASN A 19 -6.30 8.66 -28.15
N PRO A 20 -6.91 7.88 -27.23
CA PRO A 20 -8.11 7.11 -27.54
C PRO A 20 -9.29 8.07 -27.77
N VAL A 21 -9.51 8.47 -29.03
CA VAL A 21 -10.54 9.45 -29.41
C VAL A 21 -11.97 8.86 -29.35
N ASP A 22 -12.12 7.54 -29.46
CA ASP A 22 -13.44 6.88 -29.65
C ASP A 22 -13.68 5.66 -28.73
N GLY A 23 -13.59 5.82 -27.40
CA GLY A 23 -13.83 4.74 -26.44
C GLY A 23 -14.67 5.13 -25.22
N PRO A 24 -15.52 4.23 -24.66
CA PRO A 24 -16.50 4.55 -23.62
C PRO A 24 -15.94 4.83 -22.21
N SER A 25 -14.62 4.94 -22.03
CA SER A 25 -14.05 5.24 -20.72
C SER A 25 -12.72 5.99 -20.82
N THR A 26 -12.75 7.29 -20.53
CA THR A 26 -11.58 8.17 -20.30
C THR A 26 -10.74 7.76 -19.08
N ILE A 27 -11.15 6.71 -18.36
CA ILE A 27 -10.53 6.27 -17.11
C ILE A 27 -9.65 5.06 -17.38
N VAL A 28 -8.40 5.15 -16.95
CA VAL A 28 -7.40 4.08 -17.01
C VAL A 28 -6.93 3.80 -15.59
N HIS A 29 -7.06 2.55 -15.13
CA HIS A 29 -6.56 2.14 -13.83
C HIS A 29 -5.09 1.76 -13.93
N LEU A 30 -4.23 2.54 -13.27
CA LEU A 30 -2.80 2.25 -13.17
C LEU A 30 -2.55 1.31 -11.98
N VAL A 31 -2.48 0.01 -12.26
CA VAL A 31 -2.14 -1.04 -11.28
C VAL A 31 -1.04 -1.90 -11.88
N HIS A 32 -0.14 -2.41 -11.05
CA HIS A 32 0.98 -3.24 -11.49
C HIS A 32 0.43 -4.56 -12.06
N PRO A 33 0.86 -4.99 -13.25
CA PRO A 33 0.33 -6.19 -13.91
C PRO A 33 0.71 -7.49 -13.20
N LYS A 34 1.80 -7.46 -12.42
CA LYS A 34 2.30 -8.59 -11.61
C LYS A 34 2.48 -8.14 -10.15
N PRO A 35 1.40 -7.87 -9.41
CA PRO A 35 1.53 -7.27 -8.08
C PRO A 35 2.18 -8.24 -7.09
N VAL A 36 2.95 -7.70 -6.15
CA VAL A 36 3.52 -8.44 -5.03
C VAL A 36 2.63 -8.26 -3.81
N SER A 37 2.39 -9.35 -3.06
CA SER A 37 1.61 -9.28 -1.83
C SER A 37 2.32 -8.43 -0.78
N LEU A 38 1.57 -7.66 0.02
CA LEU A 38 2.16 -6.88 1.11
C LEU A 38 2.88 -7.80 2.11
N SER A 39 2.32 -8.97 2.40
CA SER A 39 2.93 -9.96 3.31
C SER A 39 4.30 -10.42 2.85
N SER A 40 4.50 -10.64 1.53
CA SER A 40 5.80 -10.99 0.97
C SER A 40 6.84 -9.87 1.16
N ILE A 41 6.43 -8.60 0.99
CA ILE A 41 7.31 -7.45 1.19
C ILE A 41 7.68 -7.31 2.67
N ILE A 42 6.69 -7.40 3.56
CA ILE A 42 6.91 -7.30 5.01
C ILE A 42 7.82 -8.43 5.51
N GLN A 43 7.73 -9.64 4.93
CA GLN A 43 8.64 -10.73 5.28
C GLN A 43 10.09 -10.40 4.91
N ILE A 44 10.34 -9.89 3.71
CA ILE A 44 11.70 -9.47 3.28
C ILE A 44 12.24 -8.39 4.23
N VAL A 45 11.43 -7.40 4.60
CA VAL A 45 11.82 -6.33 5.53
C VAL A 45 12.09 -6.87 6.93
N SER A 46 11.26 -7.79 7.42
CA SER A 46 11.41 -8.48 8.71
C SER A 46 12.74 -9.22 8.79
N ASP A 47 13.08 -9.97 7.73
CA ASP A 47 14.31 -10.74 7.66
C ASP A 47 15.54 -9.82 7.62
N GLU A 48 15.51 -8.77 6.80
CA GLU A 48 16.61 -7.80 6.68
C GLU A 48 16.86 -7.01 7.98
N LEU A 49 15.80 -6.59 8.66
CA LEU A 49 15.92 -5.82 9.91
C LEU A 49 16.06 -6.71 11.16
N SER A 50 15.92 -8.03 11.02
CA SER A 50 15.88 -8.98 12.14
C SER A 50 14.81 -8.64 13.20
N VAL A 51 13.63 -8.20 12.75
CA VAL A 51 12.50 -7.84 13.62
C VAL A 51 11.31 -8.73 13.31
N PRO A 52 10.69 -9.41 14.31
CA PRO A 52 9.58 -10.32 14.05
C PRO A 52 8.33 -9.56 13.58
N THR A 53 7.58 -10.20 12.68
CA THR A 53 6.24 -9.74 12.31
C THR A 53 5.24 -10.05 13.42
N VAL A 54 4.24 -9.18 13.60
CA VAL A 54 3.15 -9.35 14.57
C VAL A 54 1.79 -9.19 13.88
N PRO A 55 0.71 -9.77 14.42
CA PRO A 55 -0.64 -9.56 13.89
C PRO A 55 -1.02 -8.07 13.88
N TYR A 56 -1.71 -7.63 12.82
CA TYR A 56 -2.11 -6.23 12.64
C TYR A 56 -2.87 -5.66 13.83
N GLU A 57 -3.81 -6.43 14.40
CA GLU A 57 -4.60 -5.99 15.55
C GLU A 57 -3.75 -5.80 16.81
N GLN A 58 -2.75 -6.66 17.02
CA GLN A 58 -1.80 -6.52 18.12
C GLN A 58 -0.96 -5.27 17.93
N TRP A 59 -0.41 -5.08 16.73
CA TRP A 59 0.39 -3.90 16.38
C TRP A 59 -0.40 -2.59 16.57
N LEU A 60 -1.64 -2.53 16.08
CA LEU A 60 -2.49 -1.33 16.19
C LEU A 60 -2.81 -1.01 17.65
N ARG A 61 -3.14 -2.01 18.48
CA ARG A 61 -3.38 -1.79 19.92
C ARG A 61 -2.14 -1.25 20.63
N THR A 62 -0.95 -1.75 20.28
CA THR A 62 0.31 -1.23 20.82
C THR A 62 0.51 0.23 20.42
N LEU A 63 0.28 0.57 19.14
CA LEU A 63 0.41 1.94 18.65
C LEU A 63 -0.58 2.90 19.33
N GLU A 64 -1.84 2.48 19.50
CA GLU A 64 -2.85 3.24 20.25
C GLU A 64 -2.44 3.45 21.71
N GLY A 65 -1.85 2.43 22.35
CA GLY A 65 -1.35 2.52 23.72
C GLY A 65 -0.24 3.57 23.87
N ILE A 66 0.67 3.64 22.91
CA ILE A 66 1.74 4.65 22.87
C ILE A 66 1.12 6.05 22.72
N GLY A 67 0.18 6.23 21.78
CA GLY A 67 -0.47 7.53 21.55
C GLY A 67 -1.37 8.00 22.70
N LYS A 68 -1.92 7.07 23.49
CA LYS A 68 -2.78 7.37 24.64
C LYS A 68 -2.01 7.55 25.94
N SER A 69 -0.73 7.19 26.01
CA SER A 69 0.03 7.28 27.27
C SER A 69 0.17 8.75 27.65
N PRO A 70 -0.53 9.25 28.68
CA PRO A 70 -0.17 10.54 29.25
C PRO A 70 1.26 10.40 29.77
N SER A 71 2.04 11.46 29.68
CA SER A 71 3.40 11.57 30.22
C SER A 71 3.41 11.12 31.69
N GLY A 72 3.66 9.84 31.90
CA GLY A 72 3.54 9.17 33.18
C GLY A 72 4.92 8.72 33.60
N HIS A 73 5.59 9.60 34.35
CA HIS A 73 6.87 9.44 35.05
C HIS A 73 8.19 9.81 34.37
N ASP A 74 8.20 10.30 33.13
CA ASP A 74 9.37 11.02 32.60
C ASP A 74 8.92 12.36 32.01
N GLU A 75 9.39 13.47 32.58
CA GLU A 75 9.09 14.85 32.17
C GLU A 75 9.63 15.20 30.75
N SER A 76 10.15 14.23 29.99
CA SER A 76 10.75 14.44 28.67
C SER A 76 9.84 14.10 27.48
N PHE A 77 8.76 13.34 27.66
CA PHE A 77 7.88 12.93 26.56
C PHE A 77 6.68 13.88 26.40
N SER A 78 6.92 14.97 25.65
CA SER A 78 5.86 15.75 25.02
C SER A 78 5.18 14.94 23.91
N GLU A 79 3.90 15.17 23.66
CA GLU A 79 3.14 14.60 22.53
C GLU A 79 3.88 14.78 21.19
N SER A 80 4.61 15.89 21.05
CA SER A 80 5.46 16.15 19.88
C SER A 80 6.67 15.21 19.77
N GLN A 81 7.25 14.78 20.90
CA GLN A 81 8.39 13.87 20.93
C GLN A 81 7.96 12.42 20.62
N ALA A 82 6.80 12.00 21.14
CA ALA A 82 6.23 10.69 20.81
C ALA A 82 6.01 10.51 19.31
N VAL A 83 5.56 11.56 18.61
CA VAL A 83 5.38 11.56 17.15
C VAL A 83 6.72 11.51 16.39
N ILE A 84 7.79 12.08 16.95
CA ILE A 84 9.14 12.00 16.36
C ILE A 84 9.69 10.58 16.50
N ASP A 85 9.56 9.99 17.69
CA ASP A 85 10.12 8.66 17.98
C ASP A 85 9.30 7.54 17.35
N VAL A 86 7.98 7.75 17.22
CA VAL A 86 7.04 6.81 16.58
C VAL A 86 6.23 7.53 15.50
N PRO A 87 6.80 7.75 14.30
CA PRO A 87 6.13 8.46 13.21
C PRO A 87 4.81 7.83 12.77
N ALA A 88 4.62 6.53 13.02
CA ALA A 88 3.36 5.83 12.75
C ALA A 88 2.16 6.44 13.48
N LEU A 89 2.36 7.14 14.60
CA LEU A 89 1.30 7.86 15.33
C LEU A 89 0.61 8.93 14.45
N GLN A 90 1.33 9.53 13.49
CA GLN A 90 0.75 10.51 12.57
C GLN A 90 -0.36 9.91 11.69
N LEU A 91 -0.33 8.59 11.49
CA LEU A 91 -1.27 7.85 10.65
C LEU A 91 -2.19 6.95 11.48
N LEU A 92 -2.27 7.13 12.80
CA LEU A 92 -3.07 6.27 13.68
C LEU A 92 -4.53 6.14 13.21
N ASN A 93 -5.19 7.27 12.94
CA ASN A 93 -6.56 7.30 12.41
C ASN A 93 -6.72 6.55 11.08
N PHE A 94 -5.69 6.55 10.23
CA PHE A 94 -5.69 5.81 8.98
C PHE A 94 -5.65 4.29 9.24
N TYR A 95 -4.75 3.84 10.13
CA TYR A 95 -4.64 2.43 10.50
C TYR A 95 -5.89 1.89 11.18
N GLU A 96 -6.55 2.69 12.02
CA GLU A 96 -7.84 2.34 12.62
C GLU A 96 -8.91 2.07 11.56
N ARG A 97 -9.02 2.94 10.55
CA ARG A 97 -9.97 2.78 9.44
C ARG A 97 -9.70 1.54 8.61
N VAL A 98 -8.44 1.30 8.24
CA VAL A 98 -8.04 0.09 7.49
C VAL A 98 -8.40 -1.17 8.25
N GLY A 99 -8.12 -1.22 9.56
CA GLY A 99 -8.50 -2.35 10.41
C GLY A 99 -10.02 -2.58 10.47
N SER A 100 -10.80 -1.50 10.49
CA SER A 100 -12.26 -1.57 10.48
C SER A 100 -12.80 -2.17 9.18
N ILE A 101 -12.29 -1.72 8.03
CA ILE A 101 -12.66 -2.22 6.70
C ILE A 101 -12.35 -3.72 6.61
N ALA A 102 -11.14 -4.13 6.99
CA ALA A 102 -10.71 -5.53 6.94
C ALA A 102 -11.61 -6.46 7.77
N ARG A 103 -12.12 -6.00 8.93
CA ARG A 103 -13.06 -6.76 9.75
C ARG A 103 -14.46 -6.84 9.14
N SER A 104 -14.93 -5.76 8.49
CA SER A 104 -16.26 -5.69 7.90
C SER A 104 -16.43 -6.54 6.64
N GLU A 105 -15.35 -6.80 5.90
CA GLU A 105 -15.38 -7.56 4.64
C GLU A 105 -15.13 -9.07 4.82
N SER A 106 -15.03 -9.55 6.06
CA SER A 106 -14.78 -10.96 6.43
C SER A 106 -15.85 -11.98 6.01
N ASN A 107 -16.86 -11.56 5.22
CA ASN A 107 -17.90 -12.42 4.67
C ASN A 107 -17.47 -13.19 3.39
N GLY A 108 -16.16 -13.42 3.19
CA GLY A 108 -15.62 -14.34 2.19
C GLY A 108 -15.63 -13.83 0.73
N LYS A 109 -15.89 -12.55 0.47
CA LYS A 109 -15.76 -11.96 -0.87
C LYS A 109 -14.48 -11.13 -0.93
N ASN A 110 -13.56 -11.55 -1.82
CA ASN A 110 -12.37 -10.86 -2.30
C ASN A 110 -12.00 -9.60 -1.50
N VAL A 111 -11.30 -9.82 -0.39
CA VAL A 111 -10.62 -8.75 0.36
C VAL A 111 -9.74 -8.06 -0.65
N GLY A 112 -9.93 -6.75 -0.86
CA GLY A 112 -9.20 -5.98 -1.84
C GLY A 112 -7.68 -5.94 -1.60
N GLU A 113 -7.01 -4.88 -2.05
CA GLU A 113 -5.62 -4.67 -1.70
C GLU A 113 -5.43 -4.50 -0.17
N ALA A 114 -4.20 -4.67 0.30
CA ALA A 114 -3.86 -4.74 1.73
C ALA A 114 -4.30 -3.54 2.60
N PHE A 115 -4.66 -2.41 1.99
CA PHE A 115 -5.17 -1.22 2.67
C PHE A 115 -6.68 -1.00 2.48
N GLY A 116 -7.42 -2.04 2.09
CA GLY A 116 -8.88 -1.96 1.88
C GLY A 116 -9.28 -1.27 0.57
N LEU A 117 -8.39 -1.23 -0.42
CA LEU A 117 -8.69 -0.69 -1.75
C LEU A 117 -9.28 -1.79 -2.63
N PRO A 118 -10.26 -1.51 -3.50
CA PRO A 118 -10.81 -2.53 -4.39
C PRO A 118 -9.77 -3.00 -5.43
N CYS A 119 -9.83 -4.28 -5.80
CA CYS A 119 -9.09 -4.78 -6.95
C CYS A 119 -9.72 -4.27 -8.24
N LEU A 120 -9.00 -3.41 -8.98
CA LEU A 120 -9.48 -2.79 -10.20
C LEU A 120 -9.01 -3.56 -11.45
N SER A 121 -9.88 -3.63 -12.46
CA SER A 121 -9.50 -4.20 -13.76
C SER A 121 -8.50 -3.29 -14.49
N ILE A 122 -7.45 -3.90 -15.05
CA ILE A 122 -6.42 -3.22 -15.84
C ILE A 122 -6.49 -3.52 -17.33
N SER A 123 -7.52 -4.21 -17.82
CA SER A 123 -7.60 -4.62 -19.23
C SER A 123 -7.45 -3.43 -20.19
N HIS A 124 -8.01 -2.29 -19.84
CA HIS A 124 -7.90 -1.07 -20.63
C HIS A 124 -6.47 -0.50 -20.61
N ALA A 125 -5.84 -0.45 -19.43
CA ALA A 125 -4.46 0.02 -19.28
C ALA A 125 -3.48 -0.84 -20.10
N LEU A 126 -3.64 -2.17 -20.06
CA LEU A 126 -2.82 -3.10 -20.83
C LEU A 126 -3.00 -2.93 -22.35
N SER A 127 -4.20 -2.57 -22.81
CA SER A 127 -4.44 -2.34 -24.24
C SER A 127 -3.80 -1.06 -24.78
N LEU A 128 -3.56 -0.08 -23.91
CA LEU A 128 -3.05 1.25 -24.29
C LEU A 128 -1.56 1.44 -24.00
N SER A 129 -0.99 0.69 -23.05
CA SER A 129 0.35 0.92 -22.53
C SER A 129 1.29 -0.25 -22.86
N PRO A 130 2.19 -0.09 -23.85
CA PRO A 130 3.31 -1.00 -24.07
C PRO A 130 4.16 -1.19 -22.81
N THR A 131 4.30 -0.14 -21.98
CA THR A 131 5.05 -0.21 -20.72
C THR A 131 4.44 -1.21 -19.75
N LEU A 132 3.11 -1.20 -19.57
CA LEU A 132 2.43 -2.13 -18.65
C LEU A 132 2.24 -3.52 -19.23
N SER A 133 2.14 -3.64 -20.55
CA SER A 133 1.96 -4.94 -21.22
C SER A 133 3.27 -5.69 -21.49
N ALA A 134 4.41 -5.09 -21.18
CA ALA A 134 5.72 -5.72 -21.33
C ALA A 134 5.86 -6.97 -20.45
N ASN A 135 6.54 -8.01 -20.96
CA ASN A 135 6.69 -9.28 -20.25
C ASN A 135 7.74 -9.22 -19.13
N ASP A 136 8.65 -8.27 -19.20
CA ASP A 136 9.80 -8.04 -18.31
C ASP A 136 9.54 -6.96 -17.25
N VAL A 137 8.28 -6.65 -16.99
CA VAL A 137 7.87 -5.78 -15.87
C VAL A 137 8.41 -6.34 -14.56
N ARG A 138 9.36 -5.60 -13.97
CA ARG A 138 10.04 -5.93 -12.71
C ARG A 138 9.08 -5.87 -11.53
N MET A 139 9.09 -6.90 -10.69
CA MET A 139 8.31 -6.92 -9.45
C MET A 139 9.11 -6.33 -8.27
N LEU A 140 8.40 -5.75 -7.29
CA LEU A 140 9.04 -5.22 -6.09
C LEU A 140 9.61 -6.36 -5.24
N GLY A 141 10.90 -6.33 -4.94
CA GLY A 141 11.58 -7.36 -4.13
C GLY A 141 12.19 -8.50 -4.94
N GLU A 142 12.09 -8.49 -6.28
CA GLU A 142 12.94 -9.36 -7.11
C GLU A 142 14.39 -8.85 -7.03
N THR A 143 15.26 -9.66 -6.43
CA THR A 143 16.71 -9.51 -6.50
C THR A 143 17.20 -10.06 -7.84
N MET A 144 18.07 -9.30 -8.50
CA MET A 144 18.72 -9.66 -9.76
C MET A 144 19.65 -10.87 -9.60
#